data_AF-A0A945SEM5-F1
#
_entry.id   AF-A0A945SEM5-F1
#
_cell.length_a   1.000
_cell.length_b   1.000
_cell.length_c   1.000
_cell.angle_alpha   90.00
_cell.angle_beta   90.00
_cell.angle_gamma   90.00
#
_symmetry.space_group_name_H-M   'P 1'
#
loop_
_entity.id
_entity.type
_entity.pdbx_description
1 polymer ?
#
loop_
_entity_poly.entity_id
_entity_poly.type
_entity_poly.pdbx_seq_one_letter_code
_entity_poly.pdbx_strand_id
1 'polypeptide(L)'
;FEQYAFLNRATGPYWWAYAIMMTCNVLTPQLYWISSIRKSFVATFILSIFVNIGMWFERFVIIVTSLHRDYLPSAWTMFSPTFIDIGIFLGTIGFFFTLFLLYSRTFPVIAQAELKSIVKSSGSEYKNKK
;
A
#
# COMPACT_ATOMS: atom_id res chain seq x y z
N PHE A 1 6.42 28.73 6.73
CA PHE A 1 6.82 27.40 7.25
C PHE A 1 6.21 26.29 6.39
N GLU A 2 4.89 26.20 6.29
CA GLU A 2 4.16 25.23 5.46
C GLU A 2 4.63 25.20 3.98
N GLN A 3 4.72 26.38 3.33
CA GLN A 3 5.20 26.49 1.94
C GLN A 3 6.64 26.00 1.75
N TYR A 4 7.51 26.20 2.76
CA TYR A 4 8.90 25.73 2.73
C TYR A 4 8.98 24.21 2.92
N ALA A 5 8.12 23.63 3.76
CA ALA A 5 8.00 22.18 3.91
C ALA A 5 7.51 21.50 2.62
N PHE A 6 6.53 22.09 1.91
CA PHE A 6 6.09 21.60 0.61
C PHE A 6 7.16 21.74 -0.48
N LEU A 7 7.86 22.87 -0.55
CA LEU A 7 8.99 23.06 -1.47
C LEU A 7 10.11 22.05 -1.19
N ASN A 8 10.48 21.83 0.06
CA ASN A 8 11.52 20.87 0.43
C ASN A 8 11.11 19.41 0.16
N ARG A 9 9.82 19.08 0.16
CA ARG A 9 9.33 17.77 -0.31
C ARG A 9 9.46 17.61 -1.82
N ALA A 10 9.20 18.68 -2.58
CA ALA A 10 9.20 18.64 -4.05
C ALA A 10 10.60 18.77 -4.68
N THR A 11 11.51 19.55 -4.08
CA THR A 11 12.85 19.83 -4.64
C THR A 11 14.01 19.56 -3.68
N GLY A 12 13.74 19.09 -2.45
CA GLY A 12 14.77 18.76 -1.48
C GLY A 12 15.43 17.39 -1.69
N PRO A 13 16.30 16.93 -0.78
CA PRO A 13 17.09 15.71 -0.95
C PRO A 13 16.27 14.42 -1.10
N TYR A 14 15.00 14.42 -0.67
CA TYR A 14 14.05 13.30 -0.80
C TYR A 14 13.02 13.48 -1.93
N TRP A 15 13.30 14.34 -2.91
CA TRP A 15 12.40 14.59 -4.05
C TRP A 15 12.02 13.30 -4.79
N TRP A 16 12.93 12.34 -4.89
CA TRP A 16 12.72 11.05 -5.54
C TRP A 16 11.64 10.23 -4.82
N ALA A 17 11.62 10.24 -3.49
CA ALA A 17 10.62 9.54 -2.69
C ALA A 17 9.24 10.19 -2.83
N TYR A 18 9.20 11.53 -2.88
CA TYR A 18 7.98 12.28 -3.14
C TYR A 18 7.45 12.05 -4.56
N ALA A 19 8.32 12.02 -5.57
CA ALA A 19 7.95 11.72 -6.95
C ALA A 19 7.36 10.31 -7.08
N ILE A 20 8.01 9.30 -6.50
CA ILE A 20 7.51 7.92 -6.50
C ILE A 20 6.16 7.81 -5.79
N MET A 21 5.99 8.47 -4.64
CA MET A 21 4.71 8.52 -3.93
C MET A 21 3.60 9.12 -4.82
N MET A 22 3.85 10.30 -5.42
CA MET A 22 2.86 10.97 -6.26
C MET A 22 2.55 10.15 -7.53
N THR A 23 3.57 9.61 -8.19
CA THR A 23 3.37 8.77 -9.38
C THR A 23 2.60 7.51 -9.02
N CYS A 24 2.99 6.76 -7.99
CA CYS A 24 2.33 5.50 -7.66
C CYS A 24 0.90 5.72 -7.12
N ASN A 25 0.66 6.73 -6.28
CA ASN A 25 -0.66 6.93 -5.68
C ASN A 25 -1.62 7.70 -6.59
N VAL A 26 -1.14 8.55 -7.51
CA VAL A 26 -2.01 9.31 -8.42
C VAL A 26 -2.18 8.59 -9.75
N LEU A 27 -1.13 8.05 -10.38
CA LEU A 27 -1.31 7.39 -11.69
C LEU A 27 -1.98 6.03 -11.57
N THR A 28 -1.66 5.23 -10.54
CA THR A 28 -2.19 3.87 -10.43
C THR A 28 -3.72 3.82 -10.38
N PRO A 29 -4.43 4.68 -9.60
CA PRO A 29 -5.89 4.75 -9.64
C PRO A 29 -6.44 5.22 -10.99
N GLN A 30 -5.75 6.11 -11.69
CA GLN A 30 -6.22 6.59 -13.00
C GLN A 30 -6.17 5.50 -14.07
N LEU A 31 -5.24 4.55 -13.97
CA LEU A 31 -5.20 3.39 -14.86
C LEU A 31 -6.42 2.48 -14.71
N TYR A 32 -7.10 2.48 -13.55
CA TYR A 32 -8.31 1.67 -13.34
C TYR A 32 -9.56 2.18 -14.08
N TRP A 33 -9.55 3.42 -14.58
CA TRP A 33 -10.63 3.93 -15.43
C TRP A 33 -10.71 3.16 -16.75
N ILE A 34 -9.60 2.58 -17.19
CA ILE A 34 -9.54 1.78 -18.41
C ILE A 34 -10.15 0.41 -18.11
N SER A 35 -11.29 0.12 -18.73
CA SER A 35 -12.05 -1.11 -18.52
C SER A 35 -11.25 -2.39 -18.82
N SER A 36 -10.30 -2.32 -19.75
CA SER A 36 -9.39 -3.42 -20.10
C SER A 36 -8.43 -3.78 -18.96
N ILE A 37 -7.89 -2.76 -18.27
CA ILE A 37 -6.94 -2.95 -17.16
C ILE A 37 -7.66 -3.54 -15.94
N ARG A 38 -8.83 -2.99 -15.59
CA ARG A 38 -9.62 -3.44 -14.43
C ARG A 38 -10.12 -4.88 -14.56
N LYS A 39 -10.35 -5.36 -15.79
CA LYS A 39 -10.83 -6.73 -16.04
C LYS A 39 -9.69 -7.75 -16.13
N SER A 40 -8.45 -7.29 -16.27
CA SER A 40 -7.27 -8.17 -16.33
C SER A 40 -6.75 -8.48 -14.93
N PHE A 41 -6.68 -9.77 -14.59
CA PHE A 41 -6.12 -10.24 -13.34
C PHE A 41 -4.64 -9.84 -13.20
N VAL A 42 -3.84 -10.04 -14.25
CA VAL A 42 -2.40 -9.75 -14.24
C VAL A 42 -2.15 -8.26 -14.07
N ALA A 43 -2.89 -7.41 -14.78
CA ALA A 43 -2.73 -5.97 -14.66
C ALA A 43 -3.12 -5.47 -13.26
N THR A 44 -4.23 -5.96 -12.71
CA THR A 44 -4.69 -5.62 -11.36
C THR A 44 -3.68 -6.08 -10.29
N PHE A 45 -3.08 -7.25 -10.46
CA PHE A 45 -2.06 -7.77 -9.53
C PHE A 45 -0.80 -6.88 -9.53
N ILE A 46 -0.27 -6.54 -10.70
CA ILE A 46 0.91 -5.65 -10.83
C ILE A 46 0.60 -4.27 -10.22
N LEU A 47 -0.57 -3.68 -10.53
CA LEU A 47 -0.97 -2.39 -9.98
C LEU A 47 -1.10 -2.43 -8.45
N SER A 48 -1.59 -3.52 -7.87
CA SER A 48 -1.68 -3.66 -6.41
C SER A 48 -0.33 -3.57 -5.70
N ILE A 49 0.75 -4.07 -6.33
CA ILE A 49 2.11 -3.97 -5.78
C ILE A 49 2.55 -2.51 -5.77
N PHE A 50 2.34 -1.78 -6.88
CA PHE A 50 2.66 -0.36 -6.98
C PHE A 50 1.91 0.49 -5.95
N VAL A 51 0.62 0.21 -5.70
CA VAL A 51 -0.15 0.90 -4.65
C VAL A 51 0.46 0.67 -3.27
N ASN A 52 0.79 -0.58 -2.92
CA ASN A 52 1.38 -0.87 -1.61
C ASN A 52 2.73 -0.15 -1.42
N ILE A 53 3.57 -0.13 -2.46
CA ILE A 53 4.84 0.61 -2.45
C ILE A 53 4.58 2.12 -2.30
N GLY A 54 3.63 2.68 -3.08
CA GLY A 54 3.27 4.10 -3.03
C GLY A 54 2.75 4.54 -1.67
N MET A 55 1.90 3.75 -1.02
CA MET A 55 1.39 4.01 0.33
C MET A 55 2.49 3.93 1.39
N TRP A 56 3.45 3.01 1.24
CA TRP A 56 4.62 2.97 2.12
C TRP A 56 5.48 4.23 1.96
N PHE A 57 5.73 4.66 0.72
CA PHE A 57 6.44 5.90 0.44
C PHE A 57 5.69 7.14 0.96
N GLU A 58 4.36 7.15 0.94
CA GLU A 58 3.58 8.21 1.57
C GLU A 58 3.91 8.36 3.05
N ARG A 59 3.93 7.26 3.81
CA ARG A 59 4.27 7.29 5.23
C ARG A 59 5.73 7.67 5.46
N PHE A 60 6.65 7.15 4.65
CA PHE A 60 8.06 7.52 4.71
C PHE A 60 8.25 9.02 4.48
N VAL A 61 7.64 9.58 3.43
CA VAL A 61 7.76 11.00 3.09
C VAL A 61 7.15 11.87 4.18
N ILE A 62 5.94 11.57 4.66
CA ILE A 62 5.29 12.37 5.73
C ILE A 62 6.17 12.43 6.98
N ILE A 63 6.77 11.32 7.41
CA ILE A 63 7.55 11.27 8.64
C ILE A 63 8.94 11.88 8.43
N VAL A 64 9.71 11.37 7.47
CA VAL A 64 11.14 11.71 7.32
C VAL A 64 11.34 13.13 6.81
N THR A 65 10.53 13.59 5.85
CA THR A 65 10.71 14.95 5.30
C THR A 65 10.26 16.04 6.29
N SER A 66 9.36 15.70 7.21
CA SER A 66 8.91 16.64 8.26
C SER A 66 9.91 16.71 9.41
N LEU A 67 10.59 15.61 9.76
CA LEU A 67 11.55 15.56 10.87
C LEU A 67 12.95 16.04 10.50
N HIS A 68 13.39 15.83 9.25
CA HIS A 68 14.72 16.25 8.81
C HIS A 68 14.90 17.78 8.89
N ARG A 69 13.86 18.55 8.53
CA ARG A 69 13.93 20.01 8.44
C ARG A 69 12.92 20.62 9.40
N ASP A 70 13.35 20.77 10.65
CA ASP A 70 12.53 21.36 11.70
C ASP A 70 12.70 22.89 11.79
N TYR A 71 11.99 23.53 12.73
CA TYR A 71 11.97 24.99 12.92
C TYR A 71 13.36 25.64 13.08
N LEU A 72 14.33 24.94 13.66
CA LEU A 72 15.71 25.44 13.81
C LEU A 72 16.62 24.87 12.72
N PRO A 73 17.28 25.72 11.91
CA PRO A 73 18.23 25.29 10.88
C PRO A 73 19.45 24.52 11.40
N SER A 74 19.83 24.73 12.66
CA SER A 74 20.96 24.03 13.29
C SER A 74 20.68 22.56 13.62
N ALA A 75 19.41 22.15 13.69
CA ALA A 75 18.99 20.78 13.99
C ALA A 75 18.79 19.91 12.73
N TRP A 76 19.08 20.45 11.55
CA TRP A 76 18.83 19.76 10.30
C TRP A 76 19.76 18.57 10.10
N THR A 77 19.19 17.37 9.92
CA THR A 77 19.96 16.12 9.80
C THR A 77 19.37 15.16 8.77
N MET A 78 20.23 14.44 8.06
CA MET A 78 19.85 13.44 7.05
C MET A 78 19.54 12.08 7.69
N PHE A 79 18.45 11.46 7.25
CA PHE A 79 18.12 10.07 7.58
C PHE A 79 18.63 9.13 6.48
N SER A 80 19.47 8.17 6.87
CA SER A 80 19.87 7.03 6.04
C SER A 80 19.59 5.75 6.83
N PRO A 81 18.72 4.85 6.32
CA PRO A 81 18.44 3.60 7.01
C PRO A 81 19.69 2.73 7.06
N THR A 82 19.85 2.02 8.18
CA THR A 82 20.90 1.02 8.35
C THR A 82 20.44 -0.33 7.80
N PHE A 83 21.39 -1.25 7.64
CA PHE A 83 21.08 -2.63 7.23
C PHE A 83 20.12 -3.32 8.23
N ILE A 84 20.19 -2.97 9.52
CA ILE A 84 19.31 -3.52 10.55
C ILE A 84 17.86 -3.07 10.33
N ASP A 85 17.63 -1.80 9.97
CA ASP A 85 16.28 -1.28 9.71
C ASP A 85 15.61 -2.01 8.54
N ILE A 86 16.37 -2.25 7.47
CA ILE A 86 15.90 -3.00 6.30
C ILE A 86 15.66 -4.48 6.67
N GLY A 87 16.56 -5.07 7.46
CA GLY A 87 16.44 -6.45 7.93
C GLY A 87 15.21 -6.68 8.79
N ILE A 88 14.90 -5.77 9.72
CA ILE A 88 13.69 -5.84 10.54
C ILE A 88 12.45 -5.71 9.67
N PHE A 89 12.42 -4.75 8.73
CA PHE A 89 11.29 -4.60 7.81
C PHE A 89 11.04 -5.87 6.99
N LEU A 90 12.08 -6.43 6.37
CA LEU A 90 11.98 -7.67 5.61
C LEU A 90 11.59 -8.86 6.52
N GLY A 91 12.09 -8.87 7.75
CA GLY A 91 11.74 -9.86 8.77
C GLY A 91 10.25 -9.84 9.11
N THR A 92 9.63 -8.66 9.25
CA THR A 92 8.18 -8.56 9.50
C THR A 92 7.34 -9.10 8.33
N ILE A 93 7.80 -8.90 7.09
CA ILE A 93 7.14 -9.46 5.89
C ILE A 93 7.22 -10.99 5.93
N GLY A 94 8.40 -11.55 6.20
CA GLY A 94 8.59 -13.00 6.31
C GLY A 94 7.76 -13.61 7.44
N PHE A 95 7.70 -12.94 8.59
CA PHE A 95 6.90 -13.37 9.73
C PHE A 95 5.40 -13.34 9.41
N PHE A 96 4.91 -12.29 8.75
CA PHE A 96 3.53 -12.20 8.27
C PHE A 96 3.17 -13.37 7.35
N PHE A 97 4.00 -13.65 6.33
CA PHE A 97 3.75 -14.78 5.43
C PHE A 97 3.82 -16.13 6.14
N THR A 98 4.72 -16.30 7.10
CA THR A 98 4.82 -17.54 7.89
C THR A 98 3.51 -17.80 8.64
N LEU A 99 2.99 -16.78 9.36
CA LEU A 99 1.72 -16.90 10.08
C LEU A 99 0.52 -17.07 9.13
N PHE A 100 0.50 -16.35 8.01
CA PHE A 100 -0.57 -16.45 7.01
C PHE A 100 -0.60 -17.84 6.34
N LEU A 101 0.56 -18.41 6.02
CA LEU A 101 0.66 -19.75 5.46
C LEU A 101 0.26 -20.82 6.47
N LEU A 102 0.63 -20.65 7.75
CA LEU A 102 0.17 -21.55 8.81
C LEU A 102 -1.36 -21.47 8.95
N TYR A 103 -1.92 -20.26 9.01
CA TYR A 103 -3.36 -20.05 9.06
C TYR A 103 -4.10 -20.69 7.89
N SER A 104 -3.63 -20.47 6.66
CA SER A 104 -4.29 -21.01 5.46
C SER A 104 -4.24 -22.54 5.38
N ARG A 105 -3.30 -23.18 6.07
CA ARG A 105 -3.21 -24.64 6.18
C ARG A 105 -4.05 -25.21 7.32
N THR A 106 -4.14 -24.54 8.47
CA THR A 106 -4.81 -25.10 9.66
C THR A 106 -6.27 -24.71 9.80
N PHE A 107 -6.70 -23.57 9.24
CA PHE A 107 -8.07 -23.06 9.36
C PHE A 107 -8.79 -23.01 8.00
N PRO A 108 -10.13 -23.15 7.98
CA PRO A 108 -10.90 -22.95 6.76
C PRO A 108 -10.83 -21.47 6.35
N VAL A 109 -10.27 -21.20 5.17
CA VAL A 109 -10.05 -19.83 4.65
C VAL A 109 -11.36 -19.09 4.38
N ILE A 110 -12.47 -19.81 4.19
CA ILE A 110 -13.78 -19.23 3.87
C ILE A 110 -14.82 -19.61 4.94
N ALA A 111 -15.55 -18.59 5.42
CA ALA A 111 -16.60 -18.74 6.42
C ALA A 111 -17.79 -19.54 5.86
N GLN A 112 -17.92 -20.80 6.28
CA GLN A 112 -18.97 -21.71 5.79
C GLN A 112 -20.38 -21.32 6.20
N ALA A 113 -20.56 -20.66 7.35
CA ALA A 113 -21.86 -20.20 7.81
C ALA A 113 -22.45 -19.12 6.89
N GLU A 114 -21.63 -18.15 6.50
CA GLU A 114 -22.00 -17.05 5.60
C GLU A 114 -22.22 -17.54 4.16
N LEU A 115 -21.37 -18.45 3.67
CA LEU A 115 -21.56 -19.00 2.32
C LEU A 115 -22.93 -19.70 2.17
N LYS A 116 -23.36 -20.44 3.20
CA LYS A 116 -24.63 -21.18 3.14
C LYS A 116 -25.85 -20.26 3.12
N SER A 117 -25.81 -19.12 3.82
CA SER A 117 -26.92 -18.15 3.80
C SER A 117 -27.02 -17.45 2.44
N ILE A 118 -25.89 -17.04 1.86
CA ILE A 118 -25.84 -16.34 0.57
C ILE A 118 -26.28 -17.26 -0.57
N VAL A 119 -25.76 -18.49 -0.64
CA VAL A 119 -26.12 -19.44 -1.72
C VAL A 119 -27.61 -19.76 -1.71
N LYS A 120 -28.22 -19.88 -0.53
CA LYS A 120 -29.68 -20.11 -0.41
C LYS A 120 -30.47 -18.89 -0.89
N SER A 121 -30.04 -17.68 -0.52
CA SER A 121 -30.67 -16.42 -0.97
C SER A 121 -30.58 -16.26 -2.49
N SER A 122 -29.37 -16.30 -3.05
CA SER A 122 -29.14 -16.12 -4.49
C SER A 122 -29.79 -17.22 -5.33
N GLY A 123 -29.80 -18.47 -4.86
CA GLY A 123 -30.48 -19.58 -5.53
C GLY A 123 -32.00 -19.43 -5.53
N SER A 124 -32.59 -18.91 -4.45
CA SER A 124 -34.04 -18.65 -4.36
C SER A 124 -34.49 -17.50 -5.26
N GLU A 125 -33.68 -16.44 -5.40
CA GLU A 125 -33.96 -15.36 -6.35
C GLU A 125 -33.88 -15.83 -7.80
N TYR A 126 -32.88 -16.64 -8.15
CA TYR A 126 -32.76 -17.19 -9.51
C TYR A 126 -33.97 -18.06 -9.89
N LYS A 127 -34.51 -18.81 -8.93
CA LYS A 127 -35.68 -19.68 -9.14
C LYS A 127 -37.00 -18.91 -9.24
N ASN A 128 -37.12 -17.75 -8.59
CA ASN A 128 -38.29 -16.87 -8.70
C ASN A 128 -38.27 -15.96 -9.95
N LYS A 129 -37.12 -15.78 -10.60
CA LYS A 129 -36.98 -15.03 -11.86
C LYS A 129 -37.29 -15.85 -13.12
N LYS A 130 -37.46 -17.17 -12.99
CA LYS A 130 -37.96 -18.07 -14.06
C LYS A 130 -39.44 -18.32 -13.87
#